data_AF-A0A815MKH4-F1
#
_entry.id   AF-A0A815MKH4-F1
#
_cell.length_a   1.000
_cell.length_b   1.000
_cell.length_c   1.000
_cell.angle_alpha   90.00
_cell.angle_beta   90.00
_cell.angle_gamma   90.00
#
_symmetry.space_group_name_H-M   'P 1'
#
loop_
_entity.id
_entity.type
_entity.pdbx_description
1 polymer ?
#
loop_
_entity_poly.entity_id
_entity_poly.type
_entity_poly.pdbx_seq_one_letter_code
_entity_poly.pdbx_strand_id
1 'polypeptide(L)'
;MFYNQQHNSRKLVSLHQHSKGDLQTLYTEQKHILHVTTNEMVLLLLFNKRSSWTVEQMQDETQINVNLFLKILYNLLKSKLIIRSEINNDELQKDLNENDINMNYNIQIANNFKRL
;
A
#
# COMPACT_ATOMS: atom_id res chain seq x y z
N MET A 1 -4.51 31.95 -0.65
CA MET A 1 -3.65 30.85 -1.14
C MET A 1 -2.21 31.18 -0.78
N PHE A 2 -1.68 30.57 0.28
CA PHE A 2 -0.37 30.90 0.89
C PHE A 2 0.80 30.88 -0.10
N TYR A 3 0.88 29.85 -0.96
CA TYR A 3 1.98 29.70 -1.92
C TYR A 3 1.94 30.74 -3.07
N ASN A 4 0.75 30.99 -3.65
CA ASN A 4 0.59 31.94 -4.77
C ASN A 4 0.84 33.39 -4.37
N GLN A 5 0.76 33.73 -3.07
CA GLN A 5 1.05 35.08 -2.58
C GLN A 5 2.56 35.40 -2.55
N GLN A 6 3.43 34.38 -2.44
CA GLN A 6 4.88 34.56 -2.39
C GLN A 6 5.58 34.24 -3.72
N HIS A 7 5.03 33.33 -4.52
CA HIS A 7 5.61 32.94 -5.80
C HIS A 7 4.60 33.12 -6.93
N ASN A 8 4.56 34.33 -7.48
CA ASN A 8 3.76 34.61 -8.68
C ASN A 8 4.27 33.78 -9.86
N SER A 9 3.32 33.14 -10.57
CA SER A 9 3.53 32.40 -11.82
C SER A 9 4.24 31.04 -11.72
N ARG A 10 4.38 30.45 -10.52
CA ARG A 10 4.83 29.06 -10.35
C ARG A 10 3.72 28.19 -9.78
N LYS A 11 3.53 27.00 -10.34
CA LYS A 11 2.59 25.98 -9.83
C LYS A 11 3.35 24.98 -8.95
N LEU A 12 2.76 24.56 -7.84
CA LEU A 12 3.32 23.52 -7.00
C LEU A 12 3.10 22.16 -7.68
N VAL A 13 4.18 21.42 -7.89
CA VAL A 13 4.15 20.05 -8.42
C VAL A 13 4.43 19.11 -7.25
N SER A 14 3.50 18.21 -6.96
CA SER A 14 3.73 17.16 -5.96
C SER A 14 4.54 16.02 -6.59
N LEU A 15 5.63 15.65 -5.94
CA LEU A 15 6.46 14.50 -6.35
C LEU A 15 6.12 13.33 -5.43
N HIS A 16 5.14 12.51 -5.84
CA HIS A 16 4.64 11.40 -5.03
C HIS A 16 5.73 10.39 -4.65
N GLN A 17 6.75 10.22 -5.50
CA GLN A 17 7.89 9.33 -5.26
C GLN A 17 8.76 9.74 -4.06
N HIS A 18 8.79 11.03 -3.71
CA HIS A 18 9.57 11.57 -2.59
C HIS A 18 8.70 11.97 -1.40
N SER A 19 7.38 11.82 -1.53
CA SER A 19 6.43 12.19 -0.50
C SER A 19 6.21 11.03 0.46
N LYS A 20 6.29 11.31 1.76
CA LYS A 20 6.05 10.36 2.85
C LYS A 20 4.97 10.93 3.78
N GLY A 21 4.26 10.05 4.46
CA GLY A 21 3.25 10.43 5.43
C GLY A 21 3.04 9.36 6.49
N ASP A 22 2.39 9.77 7.57
CA ASP A 22 2.06 8.91 8.69
C ASP A 22 0.57 8.56 8.62
N LEU A 23 0.26 7.26 8.62
CA LEU A 23 -1.11 6.75 8.70
C LEU A 23 -1.38 6.18 10.07
N GLN A 24 -2.52 6.54 10.65
CA GLN A 24 -3.00 5.90 11.86
C GLN A 24 -3.98 4.79 11.50
N THR A 25 -3.69 3.55 11.90
CA THR A 25 -4.63 2.43 11.75
C THR A 25 -5.66 2.41 12.86
N LEU A 26 -6.91 2.14 12.50
CA LEU A 26 -8.05 2.06 13.42
C LEU A 26 -8.76 0.69 13.36
N TYR A 27 -8.24 -0.24 12.56
CA TYR A 27 -8.83 -1.58 12.38
C TYR A 27 -8.29 -2.61 13.39
N THR A 28 -7.33 -2.22 14.24
CA THR A 28 -6.75 -3.02 15.33
C THR A 28 -7.15 -2.45 16.68
N GLU A 29 -7.21 -3.30 17.72
CA GLU A 29 -7.51 -2.84 19.10
C GLU A 29 -6.55 -1.77 19.61
N GLN A 30 -5.28 -1.84 19.16
CA GLN A 30 -4.27 -0.82 19.41
C GLN A 30 -4.14 0.11 18.19
N LYS A 31 -4.02 1.41 18.47
CA LYS A 31 -3.70 2.42 17.46
C LYS A 31 -2.24 2.26 17.06
N HIS A 32 -1.96 1.99 15.79
CA HIS A 32 -0.61 1.98 15.25
C HIS A 32 -0.41 3.14 14.27
N ILE A 33 0.79 3.70 14.27
CA ILE A 33 1.21 4.71 13.29
C ILE A 33 2.12 4.00 12.28
N LEU A 34 1.72 4.01 11.02
CA LEU A 34 2.47 3.46 9.90
C LEU A 34 3.16 4.61 9.17
N HIS A 35 4.48 4.55 9.11
CA HIS A 35 5.28 5.46 8.29
C HIS A 35 5.35 4.91 6.87
N VAL A 36 4.58 5.49 5.95
CA VAL A 36 4.44 4.98 4.58
C VAL A 36 4.71 6.06 3.54
N THR A 37 5.12 5.63 2.35
CA THR A 37 5.20 6.51 1.18
C THR A 37 3.80 6.85 0.67
N THR A 38 3.67 7.94 -0.09
CA THR A 38 2.36 8.32 -0.68
C THR A 38 1.78 7.23 -1.59
N ASN A 39 2.62 6.48 -2.31
CA ASN A 39 2.12 5.41 -3.17
C ASN A 39 1.61 4.21 -2.35
N GLU A 40 2.32 3.82 -1.29
CA GLU A 40 1.86 2.79 -0.34
C GLU A 40 0.55 3.19 0.33
N MET A 41 0.41 4.48 0.70
CA MET A 41 -0.81 5.04 1.25
C MET A 41 -2.01 4.92 0.31
N VAL A 42 -1.81 5.15 -1.00
CA VAL A 42 -2.87 4.98 -2.01
C VAL A 42 -3.36 3.54 -2.06
N LEU A 43 -2.45 2.54 -2.01
CA LEU A 43 -2.84 1.13 -1.97
C LEU A 43 -3.59 0.79 -0.68
N LEU A 44 -3.13 1.28 0.47
CA LEU A 44 -3.81 1.06 1.75
C LEU A 44 -5.23 1.66 1.78
N LEU A 45 -5.42 2.81 1.13
CA LEU A 45 -6.73 3.47 1.00
C LEU A 45 -7.76 2.64 0.21
N LEU A 46 -7.34 1.79 -0.74
CA LEU A 46 -8.26 0.91 -1.47
C LEU A 46 -9.00 -0.05 -0.54
N PHE A 47 -8.35 -0.49 0.53
CA PHE A 47 -8.97 -1.40 1.49
C PHE A 47 -10.06 -0.75 2.35
N ASN A 48 -10.15 0.58 2.38
CA ASN A 48 -11.27 1.26 3.01
C ASN A 48 -12.58 1.11 2.21
N LYS A 49 -12.49 0.77 0.92
CA LYS A 49 -13.66 0.53 0.06
C LYS A 49 -14.11 -0.93 0.08
N ARG A 50 -13.17 -1.88 0.11
CA ARG A 50 -13.42 -3.34 0.11
C ARG A 50 -12.32 -4.05 0.90
N SER A 51 -12.68 -5.10 1.62
CA SER A 51 -11.75 -5.87 2.46
C SER A 51 -10.79 -6.76 1.67
N SER A 52 -11.14 -7.15 0.45
CA SER A 52 -10.35 -8.00 -0.44
C SER A 52 -10.33 -7.46 -1.86
N TRP A 53 -9.17 -7.61 -2.51
CA TRP A 53 -8.92 -7.16 -3.88
C TRP A 53 -8.01 -8.13 -4.61
N THR A 54 -8.21 -8.28 -5.92
CA THR A 54 -7.21 -8.93 -6.78
C THR A 54 -6.12 -7.93 -7.18
N VAL A 55 -4.89 -8.42 -7.39
CA VAL A 55 -3.75 -7.59 -7.79
C VAL A 55 -4.05 -6.82 -9.09
N GLU A 56 -4.69 -7.47 -10.07
CA GLU A 56 -5.13 -6.85 -11.33
C GLU A 56 -6.08 -5.67 -11.07
N GLN A 57 -7.15 -5.88 -10.30
CA GLN A 57 -8.12 -4.82 -10.00
C GLN A 57 -7.50 -3.64 -9.26
N MET A 58 -6.56 -3.90 -8.34
CA MET A 58 -5.84 -2.83 -7.64
C MET A 58 -4.95 -2.03 -8.60
N GLN A 59 -4.26 -2.72 -9.52
CA GLN A 59 -3.42 -2.05 -10.51
C GLN A 59 -4.27 -1.16 -11.44
N ASP A 60 -5.43 -1.64 -11.87
CA ASP A 60 -6.35 -0.89 -12.72
C ASP A 60 -6.94 0.33 -12.01
N GLU A 61 -7.36 0.18 -10.75
CA GLU A 61 -7.92 1.29 -9.95
C GLU A 61 -6.89 2.36 -9.61
N THR A 62 -5.65 1.97 -9.32
CA THR A 62 -4.60 2.93 -8.96
C THR A 62 -3.96 3.61 -10.17
N GLN A 63 -4.04 3.01 -11.36
CA GLN A 63 -3.36 3.44 -12.59
C GLN A 63 -1.85 3.67 -12.41
N ILE A 64 -1.25 3.04 -11.39
CA ILE A 64 0.20 3.07 -11.18
C ILE A 64 0.85 2.13 -12.19
N ASN A 65 2.01 2.52 -12.73
CA ASN A 65 2.77 1.66 -13.62
C ASN A 65 3.02 0.28 -12.97
N VAL A 66 2.71 -0.79 -13.71
CA VAL A 66 2.78 -2.18 -13.24
C VAL A 66 4.11 -2.50 -12.52
N ASN A 67 5.24 -2.08 -13.09
CA ASN A 67 6.55 -2.37 -12.49
C ASN A 67 6.69 -1.72 -11.12
N LEU A 68 6.27 -0.47 -10.97
CA LEU A 68 6.29 0.26 -9.70
C LEU A 68 5.27 -0.31 -8.71
N PHE A 69 4.08 -0.64 -9.20
CA PHE A 69 2.99 -1.21 -8.41
C PHE A 69 3.40 -2.53 -7.76
N LEU A 70 4.02 -3.44 -8.52
CA LEU A 70 4.51 -4.71 -7.98
C LEU A 70 5.59 -4.51 -6.90
N LYS A 71 6.48 -3.52 -7.04
CA LYS A 71 7.47 -3.18 -5.98
C LYS A 71 6.80 -2.74 -4.69
N ILE A 72 5.82 -1.84 -4.82
CA ILE A 72 5.09 -1.29 -3.68
C ILE A 72 4.33 -2.42 -2.97
N LEU A 73 3.64 -3.26 -3.76
CA LEU A 73 2.88 -4.39 -3.24
C LEU A 73 3.79 -5.40 -2.54
N TYR A 74 4.96 -5.67 -3.11
CA TYR A 74 5.98 -6.52 -2.49
C TYR A 74 6.44 -5.98 -1.13
N ASN A 75 6.71 -4.67 -1.01
CA ASN A 75 7.09 -4.05 0.26
C ASN A 75 5.97 -4.17 1.32
N LEU A 76 4.71 -3.98 0.90
CA LEU A 76 3.55 -4.12 1.79
C LEU A 76 3.35 -5.58 2.24
N LEU A 77 3.55 -6.57 1.36
CA LEU A 77 3.53 -8.00 1.73
C LEU A 77 4.67 -8.34 2.70
N LYS A 78 5.87 -7.82 2.45
CA LYS A 78 7.04 -8.02 3.32
C LYS A 78 6.85 -7.46 4.73
N SER A 79 6.18 -6.31 4.84
CA SER A 79 5.82 -5.71 6.13
C SER A 79 4.65 -6.40 6.84
N LYS A 80 4.05 -7.42 6.22
CA LYS A 80 2.87 -8.16 6.69
C LYS A 80 1.60 -7.30 6.87
N LEU A 81 1.56 -6.09 6.30
CA LEU A 81 0.38 -5.21 6.34
C LEU A 81 -0.78 -5.79 5.53
N ILE A 82 -0.43 -6.47 4.45
CA ILE A 82 -1.34 -7.18 3.56
C ILE A 82 -0.91 -8.64 3.46
N ILE A 83 -1.87 -9.52 3.27
CA ILE A 83 -1.67 -10.97 3.16
C ILE A 83 -2.47 -11.53 1.99
N ARG A 84 -2.04 -12.67 1.46
CA ARG A 84 -2.81 -13.41 0.45
C ARG A 84 -3.98 -14.10 1.15
N SER A 85 -5.17 -14.00 0.56
CA SER A 85 -6.41 -14.57 1.10
C SER A 85 -6.42 -16.10 1.16
N GLU A 86 -5.67 -16.76 0.27
CA GLU A 86 -5.67 -18.23 0.13
C GLU A 86 -4.60 -18.94 0.97
N ILE A 87 -3.71 -18.20 1.63
CA ILE A 87 -2.62 -18.79 2.40
C ILE A 87 -2.93 -18.64 3.90
N ASN A 88 -3.27 -19.77 4.53
CA ASN A 88 -3.31 -19.87 5.98
C ASN A 88 -1.94 -19.46 6.54
N ASN A 89 -1.97 -18.61 7.57
CA ASN A 89 -0.88 -17.76 8.09
C ASN A 89 0.49 -18.44 8.37
N ASP A 90 0.64 -19.76 8.22
CA ASP A 90 1.80 -20.51 8.68
C ASP A 90 2.65 -21.16 7.56
N GLU A 91 2.20 -21.27 6.31
CA GLU A 91 2.92 -22.09 5.30
C GLU A 91 3.66 -21.37 4.16
N LEU A 92 3.59 -20.04 4.00
CA LEU A 92 4.30 -19.40 2.89
C LEU A 92 4.98 -18.08 3.26
N GLN A 93 5.97 -18.19 4.15
CA GLN A 93 7.14 -17.30 4.11
C GLN A 93 8.32 -17.98 3.40
N LYS A 94 8.08 -18.57 2.22
CA LYS A 94 9.17 -18.63 1.25
C LYS A 94 9.44 -17.20 0.82
N ASP A 95 10.70 -16.80 0.77
CA ASP A 95 11.14 -15.51 0.27
C ASP A 95 10.43 -15.20 -1.07
N LEU A 96 9.32 -14.46 -1.01
CA LEU A 96 8.59 -14.05 -2.19
C LEU A 96 9.52 -13.13 -2.95
N ASN A 97 9.91 -13.48 -4.16
CA ASN A 97 10.63 -12.54 -5.00
C ASN A 97 9.63 -11.57 -5.64
N GLU A 98 10.12 -10.39 -6.03
CA GLU A 98 9.33 -9.35 -6.70
C GLU A 98 8.60 -9.87 -7.96
N ASN A 99 9.11 -10.94 -8.56
CA ASN A 99 8.58 -11.60 -9.75
C ASN A 99 7.53 -12.69 -9.46
N ASP A 100 7.37 -13.11 -8.20
CA ASP A 100 6.50 -14.24 -7.84
C ASP A 100 5.05 -13.80 -7.54
N ILE A 101 4.76 -12.50 -7.70
CA ILE A 101 3.43 -11.92 -7.48
C ILE A 101 2.61 -12.05 -8.77
N ASN A 102 1.58 -12.89 -8.72
CA ASN A 102 0.63 -13.08 -9.81
C ASN A 102 -0.52 -12.07 -9.72
N MET A 103 -0.96 -11.56 -10.88
CA MET A 103 -2.10 -10.64 -11.00
C MET A 103 -3.43 -11.21 -10.49
N ASN A 104 -3.57 -12.53 -10.49
CA ASN A 104 -4.78 -13.21 -10.03
C ASN A 104 -4.83 -13.41 -8.51
N TYR A 105 -3.75 -13.08 -7.78
CA TYR A 105 -3.75 -13.25 -6.33
C TYR A 105 -4.75 -12.30 -5.68
N ASN A 106 -5.53 -12.86 -4.76
CA ASN A 106 -6.46 -12.10 -3.94
C ASN A 106 -5.79 -11.73 -2.60
N ILE A 107 -5.77 -10.44 -2.30
CA ILE A 107 -5.06 -9.81 -1.19
C ILE A 107 -6.06 -9.15 -0.25
N GLN A 108 -5.77 -9.25 1.05
CA GLN A 108 -6.55 -8.63 2.13
C GLN A 108 -5.63 -7.99 3.18
N ILE A 109 -6.18 -7.09 3.99
CA ILE A 109 -5.47 -6.55 5.16
C ILE A 109 -5.27 -7.66 6.20
N ALA A 110 -4.11 -7.66 6.87
CA ALA A 110 -3.86 -8.54 8.00
C ALA A 110 -4.71 -8.14 9.21
N ASN A 111 -5.66 -9.00 9.60
CA ASN A 111 -6.56 -8.74 10.74
C ASN A 111 -5.85 -8.77 12.10
N ASN A 112 -4.68 -9.40 12.20
CA ASN A 112 -3.90 -9.53 13.44
C ASN A 112 -2.48 -9.02 13.23
N PHE A 113 -2.30 -7.71 13.35
CA PHE A 113 -0.96 -7.10 13.37
C PHE A 113 -0.30 -7.36 14.74
N LYS A 114 0.13 -8.60 15.01
CA LYS A 114 0.99 -8.90 16.16
C LYS A 114 2.43 -8.56 15.78
N ARG A 115 2.96 -7.53 16.45
CA ARG A 115 4.38 -7.16 16.45
C ARG A 115 5.24 -8.41 16.62
N LEU A 116 6.15 -8.64 15.67
CA LEU A 116 7.38 -9.41 15.91
C LEU A 116 8.27 -8.61 16.88
#